data_AF-A0A1H1DG81-F1
#
_entry.id   AF-A0A1H1DG81-F1
#
_cell.length_a   1.000
_cell.length_b   1.000
_cell.length_c   1.000
_cell.angle_alpha   90.00
_cell.angle_beta   90.00
_cell.angle_gamma   90.00
#
_symmetry.space_group_name_H-M   'P 1'
#
loop_
_entity.id
_entity.type
_entity.pdbx_description
1 polymer ?
#
loop_
_entity_poly.entity_id
_entity_poly.type
_entity_poly.pdbx_seq_one_letter_code
_entity_poly.pdbx_strand_id
1 'polypeptide(L)'
;MAGLGDTTVRLRDRAPMAAADVGFLIGAIAPVVDGRGRAGTPHGRISPAALTVDAAGTPQLIDVPDSDEATAYAAPEIGETGLITGQSEVYSLGNTTYTLLTGHPPNPYGFATVRRDRPDLGPDVDGVLLQATARAPELRFATATEFAAALSEALEQPVQPAPIPVRSPAPVPEPQLSVPAPAPVVQPPPRRRFEIPEAALPIVFLLLIALAAAGFVALFLSGS
;
A
#
# COMPACT_ATOMS: atom_id res chain seq x y z
N MET A 1 -39.40 35.50 7.62
CA MET A 1 -39.80 34.07 7.56
C MET A 1 -38.55 33.28 7.89
N ALA A 2 -38.37 32.93 9.17
CA ALA A 2 -37.18 32.23 9.64
C ALA A 2 -37.22 30.80 9.12
N GLY A 3 -36.23 30.40 8.31
CA GLY A 3 -36.13 29.04 7.80
C GLY A 3 -35.98 28.06 8.96
N LEU A 4 -36.78 26.99 8.95
CA LEU A 4 -36.54 25.82 9.78
C LEU A 4 -35.08 25.44 9.61
N GLY A 5 -34.33 25.48 10.72
CA GLY A 5 -32.90 25.25 10.73
C GLY A 5 -32.56 23.92 10.08
N ASP A 6 -31.67 23.99 9.09
CA ASP A 6 -31.00 22.81 8.55
C ASP A 6 -30.24 22.15 9.70
N THR A 7 -30.81 21.07 10.25
CA THR A 7 -30.24 20.28 11.36
C THR A 7 -29.18 19.29 10.87
N THR A 8 -28.81 19.38 9.61
CA THR A 8 -27.77 18.56 9.00
C THR A 8 -26.40 19.02 9.48
N VAL A 9 -25.67 18.11 10.11
CA VAL A 9 -24.30 18.39 10.58
C VAL A 9 -23.32 18.01 9.47
N ARG A 10 -22.48 18.97 9.05
CA ARG A 10 -21.33 18.70 8.17
C ARG A 10 -20.16 18.15 8.98
N LEU A 11 -19.56 17.07 8.51
CA LEU A 11 -18.53 16.36 9.28
C LEU A 11 -17.14 16.99 9.19
N ARG A 12 -16.91 17.91 8.25
CA ARG A 12 -15.66 18.70 8.16
C ARG A 12 -15.30 19.39 9.49
N ASP A 13 -16.31 19.85 10.23
CA ASP A 13 -16.14 20.64 11.46
C ASP A 13 -16.03 19.75 12.72
N ARG A 14 -16.06 18.42 12.55
CA ARG A 14 -16.13 17.40 13.63
C ARG A 14 -14.86 16.54 13.73
N ALA A 15 -13.90 16.69 12.83
CA ALA A 15 -12.65 15.93 12.87
C ALA A 15 -11.67 16.52 13.91
N PRO A 16 -10.83 15.69 14.56
CA PRO A 16 -10.84 14.23 14.53
C PRO A 16 -12.03 13.61 15.26
N MET A 17 -12.54 12.49 14.75
CA MET A 17 -13.68 11.75 15.28
C MET A 17 -13.26 10.47 16.02
N ALA A 18 -14.13 9.96 16.89
CA ALA A 18 -13.92 8.66 17.53
C ALA A 18 -13.91 7.53 16.48
N ALA A 19 -13.07 6.51 16.71
CA ALA A 19 -12.92 5.39 15.78
C ALA A 19 -14.26 4.67 15.50
N ALA A 20 -15.04 4.43 16.55
CA ALA A 20 -16.36 3.80 16.43
C ALA A 20 -17.32 4.63 15.54
N ASP A 21 -17.31 5.97 15.69
CA ASP A 21 -18.16 6.86 14.90
C ASP A 21 -17.74 6.85 13.42
N VAL A 22 -16.44 6.82 13.14
CA VAL A 22 -15.93 6.71 11.78
C VAL A 22 -16.29 5.34 11.18
N GLY A 23 -16.12 4.25 11.93
CA GLY A 23 -16.51 2.91 11.48
C GLY A 23 -18.00 2.83 11.12
N PHE A 24 -18.87 3.35 12.00
CA PHE A 24 -20.32 3.44 11.74
C PHE A 24 -20.63 4.26 10.48
N LEU A 25 -20.02 5.45 10.36
CA LEU A 25 -20.23 6.34 9.23
C LEU A 25 -19.82 5.67 7.90
N ILE A 26 -18.61 5.13 7.83
CA ILE A 26 -18.08 4.54 6.60
C ILE A 26 -18.85 3.26 6.24
N GLY A 27 -19.24 2.46 7.23
CA GLY A 27 -20.10 1.29 7.03
C GLY A 27 -21.47 1.64 6.43
N ALA A 28 -22.07 2.76 6.83
CA ALA A 28 -23.34 3.22 6.28
C ALA A 28 -23.20 3.82 4.86
N ILE A 29 -22.10 4.51 4.58
CA ILE A 29 -21.87 5.21 3.30
C ILE A 29 -21.42 4.26 2.19
N ALA A 30 -20.61 3.25 2.50
CA ALA A 30 -20.03 2.36 1.51
C ALA A 30 -21.06 1.67 0.57
N PRO A 31 -22.18 1.11 1.07
CA PRO A 31 -23.21 0.54 0.19
C PRO A 31 -23.87 1.57 -0.75
N VAL A 32 -23.96 2.84 -0.32
CA VAL A 32 -24.51 3.94 -1.12
C VAL A 32 -23.55 4.27 -2.26
N VAL A 33 -22.24 4.30 -2.00
CA VAL A 33 -21.17 4.49 -3.00
C VAL A 33 -21.23 3.38 -4.05
N ASP A 34 -21.19 2.11 -3.63
CA ASP A 34 -21.27 0.97 -4.55
C ASP A 34 -22.59 0.98 -5.36
N GLY A 35 -23.69 1.42 -4.74
CA GLY A 35 -24.98 1.58 -5.38
C GLY A 35 -24.96 2.61 -6.50
N ARG A 36 -24.35 3.78 -6.25
CA ARG A 36 -24.16 4.85 -7.24
C ARG A 36 -23.29 4.39 -8.42
N GLY A 37 -22.16 3.73 -8.13
CA GLY A 37 -21.30 3.16 -9.17
C GLY A 37 -22.04 2.18 -10.08
N ARG A 38 -22.82 1.24 -9.51
CA ARG A 38 -23.65 0.30 -10.27
C ARG A 38 -24.76 0.96 -11.07
N ALA A 39 -25.30 2.07 -10.58
CA ALA A 39 -26.35 2.85 -11.26
C ALA A 39 -25.80 3.76 -12.38
N GLY A 40 -24.47 3.83 -12.55
CA GLY A 40 -23.84 4.70 -13.54
C GLY A 40 -23.79 6.18 -13.11
N THR A 41 -23.97 6.46 -11.82
CA THR A 41 -23.93 7.81 -11.25
C THR A 41 -22.92 7.91 -10.09
N PRO A 42 -21.64 7.53 -10.31
CA PRO A 42 -20.64 7.58 -9.25
C PRO A 42 -20.43 9.02 -8.76
N HIS A 43 -20.04 9.17 -7.50
CA HIS A 43 -19.78 10.48 -6.89
C HIS A 43 -18.41 11.03 -7.34
N GLY A 44 -17.38 10.18 -7.26
CA GLY A 44 -16.04 10.41 -7.80
C GLY A 44 -15.09 11.26 -6.97
N ARG A 45 -15.58 12.12 -6.07
CA ARG A 45 -14.74 12.98 -5.23
C ARG A 45 -15.28 13.09 -3.81
N ILE A 46 -15.37 11.94 -3.14
CA ILE A 46 -15.87 11.86 -1.77
C ILE A 46 -14.88 12.57 -0.84
N SER A 47 -15.38 13.54 -0.10
CA SER A 47 -14.63 14.37 0.86
C SER A 47 -15.46 14.52 2.15
N PRO A 48 -14.89 15.02 3.26
CA PRO A 48 -15.66 15.25 4.49
C PRO A 48 -16.87 16.18 4.29
N ALA A 49 -16.80 17.12 3.35
CA ALA A 49 -17.93 17.99 3.00
C ALA A 49 -19.10 17.26 2.35
N ALA A 50 -18.85 16.11 1.70
CA ALA A 50 -19.87 15.28 1.07
C ALA A 50 -20.57 14.33 2.05
N LEU A 51 -20.06 14.21 3.28
CA LEU A 51 -20.63 13.36 4.32
C LEU A 51 -21.36 14.20 5.36
N THR A 52 -22.63 13.88 5.58
CA THR A 52 -23.49 14.55 6.55
C THR A 52 -24.20 13.55 7.45
N VAL A 53 -24.69 14.05 8.59
CA VAL A 53 -25.56 13.30 9.48
C VAL A 53 -26.83 14.12 9.70
N ASP A 54 -27.98 13.49 9.45
CA ASP A 54 -29.28 14.14 9.64
C ASP A 54 -29.71 14.18 11.12
N ALA A 55 -30.86 14.79 11.40
CA ALA A 55 -31.39 14.91 12.77
C ALA A 55 -31.70 13.57 13.45
N ALA A 56 -31.85 12.48 12.68
CA ALA A 56 -32.06 11.14 13.21
C ALA A 56 -30.74 10.39 13.47
N GLY A 57 -29.59 11.00 13.15
CA GLY A 57 -28.28 10.37 13.28
C GLY A 57 -27.91 9.50 12.09
N THR A 58 -28.62 9.61 10.95
CA THR A 58 -28.36 8.78 9.77
C THR A 58 -27.28 9.41 8.90
N PRO A 59 -26.19 8.69 8.59
CA PRO A 59 -25.20 9.13 7.61
C PRO A 59 -25.80 9.30 6.21
N GLN A 60 -25.46 10.39 5.53
CA GLN A 60 -25.86 10.66 4.16
C GLN A 60 -24.66 11.06 3.29
N LEU A 61 -24.66 10.58 2.05
CA LEU A 61 -23.75 11.02 0.99
C LEU A 61 -24.48 12.02 0.11
N ILE A 62 -24.05 13.28 0.15
CA ILE A 62 -24.64 14.38 -0.62
C ILE A 62 -23.76 14.77 -1.80
N ASP A 63 -24.38 15.33 -2.82
CA ASP A 63 -23.64 15.93 -3.93
C ASP A 63 -23.15 17.32 -3.49
N VAL A 64 -21.85 17.53 -3.64
CA VAL A 64 -21.20 18.80 -3.38
C VAL A 64 -20.63 19.34 -4.68
N PRO A 65 -20.65 20.67 -4.90
CA PRO A 65 -20.02 21.25 -6.08
C PRO A 65 -18.53 20.93 -6.10
N ASP A 66 -17.99 20.84 -7.31
CA ASP A 66 -16.55 20.73 -7.52
C ASP A 66 -15.81 21.87 -6.82
N SER A 67 -14.74 21.51 -6.11
CA SER A 67 -13.94 22.42 -5.30
C SER A 67 -12.49 21.93 -5.21
N ASP A 68 -11.59 22.84 -4.80
CA ASP A 68 -10.20 22.50 -4.52
C ASP A 68 -10.10 21.44 -3.42
N GLU A 69 -11.01 21.49 -2.43
CA GLU A 69 -11.13 20.45 -1.39
C GLU A 69 -11.45 19.11 -2.03
N ALA A 70 -12.57 18.98 -2.76
CA ALA A 70 -12.97 17.71 -3.39
C ALA A 70 -11.88 17.14 -4.31
N THR A 71 -11.14 18.01 -5.00
CA THR A 71 -10.01 17.63 -5.86
C THR A 71 -8.85 17.03 -5.06
N ALA A 72 -8.58 17.51 -3.84
CA ALA A 72 -7.53 16.96 -2.98
C ALA A 72 -7.81 15.53 -2.51
N TYR A 73 -9.08 15.11 -2.48
CA TYR A 73 -9.48 13.74 -2.12
C TYR A 73 -9.57 12.81 -3.33
N ALA A 74 -9.67 13.36 -4.54
CA ALA A 74 -9.90 12.61 -5.76
C ALA A 74 -8.73 11.65 -6.08
N ALA A 75 -9.07 10.52 -6.68
CA ALA A 75 -8.07 9.58 -7.17
C ALA A 75 -7.22 10.20 -8.30
N PRO A 76 -5.91 9.92 -8.35
CA PRO A 76 -5.02 10.55 -9.32
C PRO A 76 -5.43 10.30 -10.77
N GLU A 77 -5.95 9.11 -11.08
CA GLU A 77 -6.38 8.73 -12.43
C GLU A 77 -7.59 9.54 -12.93
N ILE A 78 -8.37 10.17 -12.04
CA ILE A 78 -9.47 11.07 -12.44
C ILE A 78 -8.89 12.31 -13.12
N GLY A 79 -7.76 12.84 -12.64
CA GLY A 79 -7.09 13.98 -13.28
C GLY A 79 -6.45 13.62 -14.63
N GLU A 80 -6.07 12.35 -14.80
CA GLU A 80 -5.40 11.86 -16.01
C GLU A 80 -6.38 11.43 -17.10
N THR A 81 -7.46 10.75 -16.73
CA THR A 81 -8.39 10.09 -17.66
C THR A 81 -9.79 10.69 -17.66
N GLY A 82 -10.17 11.40 -16.59
CA GLY A 82 -11.55 11.85 -16.36
C GLY A 82 -12.53 10.74 -16.00
N LEU A 83 -12.09 9.48 -15.95
CA LEU A 83 -12.96 8.34 -15.68
C LEU A 83 -13.04 8.07 -14.18
N ILE A 84 -14.27 7.93 -13.69
CA ILE A 84 -14.56 7.57 -12.31
C ILE A 84 -14.94 6.08 -12.29
N THR A 85 -14.22 5.31 -11.48
CA THR A 85 -14.48 3.88 -11.26
C THR A 85 -14.80 3.62 -9.78
N GLY A 86 -15.29 2.42 -9.46
CA GLY A 86 -15.48 2.02 -8.06
C GLY A 86 -14.18 2.12 -7.25
N GLN A 87 -13.04 1.78 -7.85
CA GLN A 87 -11.71 1.92 -7.22
C GLN A 87 -11.31 3.39 -7.02
N SER A 88 -11.76 4.30 -7.88
CA SER A 88 -11.57 5.74 -7.70
C SER A 88 -12.41 6.26 -6.52
N GLU A 89 -13.63 5.74 -6.35
CA GLU A 89 -14.46 6.07 -5.19
C GLU A 89 -13.86 5.53 -3.88
N VAL A 90 -13.34 4.29 -3.87
CA VAL A 90 -12.60 3.70 -2.73
C VAL A 90 -11.42 4.59 -2.31
N TYR A 91 -10.65 5.11 -3.26
CA TYR A 91 -9.54 6.01 -2.97
C TYR A 91 -10.01 7.29 -2.25
N SER A 92 -11.04 7.94 -2.78
CA SER A 92 -11.58 9.17 -2.19
C SER A 92 -12.21 8.94 -0.81
N LEU A 93 -12.89 7.81 -0.62
CA LEU A 93 -13.42 7.40 0.67
C LEU A 93 -12.30 7.08 1.67
N GLY A 94 -11.21 6.43 1.24
CA GLY A 94 -10.03 6.19 2.06
C GLY A 94 -9.35 7.48 2.55
N ASN A 95 -9.15 8.46 1.67
CA ASN A 95 -8.64 9.79 2.04
C ASN A 95 -9.58 10.52 3.01
N THR A 96 -10.89 10.39 2.79
CA THR A 96 -11.91 10.95 3.68
C THR A 96 -11.82 10.32 5.07
N THR A 97 -11.75 8.99 5.16
CA THR A 97 -11.57 8.25 6.41
C THR A 97 -10.31 8.70 7.15
N TYR A 98 -9.18 8.86 6.44
CA TYR A 98 -7.94 9.38 7.03
C TYR A 98 -8.16 10.74 7.69
N THR A 99 -8.82 11.67 6.99
CA THR A 99 -9.11 13.01 7.53
C THR A 99 -10.04 12.95 8.73
N LEU A 100 -11.08 12.12 8.69
CA LEU A 100 -12.02 11.99 9.80
C LEU A 100 -11.34 11.41 11.05
N LEU A 101 -10.39 10.48 10.90
CA LEU A 101 -9.67 9.88 12.02
C LEU A 101 -8.62 10.82 12.63
N THR A 102 -7.93 11.61 11.80
CA THR A 102 -6.74 12.37 12.20
C THR A 102 -6.98 13.88 12.34
N GLY A 103 -8.00 14.42 11.68
CA GLY A 103 -8.19 15.86 11.53
C GLY A 103 -7.28 16.52 10.48
N HIS A 104 -6.42 15.75 9.80
CA HIS A 104 -5.47 16.27 8.82
C HIS A 104 -5.93 16.00 7.39
N PRO A 105 -5.65 16.93 6.44
CA PRO A 105 -5.95 16.69 5.03
C PRO A 105 -5.12 15.51 4.48
N PRO A 106 -5.61 14.83 3.43
CA PRO A 106 -4.88 13.74 2.80
C PRO A 106 -3.54 14.23 2.23
N ASN A 107 -2.50 13.39 2.32
CA ASN A 107 -1.18 13.74 1.80
C ASN A 107 -1.07 13.32 0.32
N PRO A 108 -0.91 14.27 -0.63
CA PRO A 108 -0.87 13.95 -2.06
C PRO A 108 0.40 13.20 -2.50
N TYR A 109 1.44 13.17 -1.66
CA TYR A 109 2.74 12.56 -1.96
C TYR A 109 2.92 11.16 -1.33
N GLY A 110 1.94 10.66 -0.58
CA GLY A 110 1.99 9.33 0.03
C GLY A 110 1.15 9.25 1.29
N PHE A 111 1.09 8.07 1.92
CA PHE A 111 0.28 7.91 3.13
C PHE A 111 1.00 8.42 4.38
N ALA A 112 0.38 9.37 5.06
CA ALA A 112 0.74 9.70 6.44
C ALA A 112 0.13 8.63 7.36
N THR A 113 0.92 8.08 8.27
CA THR A 113 0.43 7.10 9.25
C THR A 113 -0.58 7.75 10.19
N VAL A 114 -1.74 7.12 10.34
CA VAL A 114 -2.78 7.55 11.28
C VAL A 114 -2.26 7.48 12.71
N ARG A 115 -1.37 6.52 13.01
CA ARG A 115 -0.80 6.30 14.34
C ARG A 115 0.06 7.43 14.88
N ARG A 116 0.52 8.35 14.02
CA ARG A 116 1.21 9.56 14.45
C ARG A 116 0.30 10.46 15.28
N ASP A 117 -0.96 10.60 14.84
CA ASP A 117 -1.96 11.47 15.46
C ASP A 117 -2.92 10.69 16.36
N ARG A 118 -3.08 9.38 16.09
CA ARG A 118 -3.95 8.45 16.79
C ARG A 118 -3.17 7.20 17.23
N PRO A 119 -2.26 7.33 18.22
CA PRO A 119 -1.46 6.20 18.71
C PRO A 119 -2.30 5.10 19.39
N ASP A 120 -3.57 5.39 19.68
CA ASP A 120 -4.56 4.43 20.13
C ASP A 120 -5.04 3.47 19.04
N LEU A 121 -4.77 3.75 17.76
CA LEU A 121 -5.14 2.91 16.64
C LEU A 121 -4.01 1.95 16.25
N GLY A 122 -4.39 0.71 15.91
CA GLY A 122 -3.47 -0.35 15.52
C GLY A 122 -2.82 -0.13 14.14
N PRO A 123 -1.73 -0.86 13.84
CA PRO A 123 -1.07 -0.80 12.53
C PRO A 123 -1.97 -1.27 11.38
N ASP A 124 -3.00 -2.08 11.67
CA ASP A 124 -3.93 -2.59 10.68
C ASP A 124 -4.75 -1.47 10.03
N VAL A 125 -5.06 -0.40 10.78
CA VAL A 125 -5.74 0.79 10.24
C VAL A 125 -4.86 1.48 9.19
N ASP A 126 -3.55 1.58 9.42
CA ASP A 126 -2.61 2.10 8.41
C ASP A 126 -2.60 1.20 7.17
N GLY A 127 -2.61 -0.13 7.36
CA GLY A 127 -2.60 -1.10 6.25
C GLY A 127 -3.85 -1.00 5.36
N VAL A 128 -5.03 -0.94 5.97
CA VAL A 128 -6.31 -0.80 5.25
C VAL A 128 -6.34 0.51 4.47
N LEU A 129 -5.96 1.62 5.10
CA LEU A 129 -5.97 2.92 4.42
C LEU A 129 -4.91 2.99 3.32
N LEU A 130 -3.71 2.43 3.54
CA LEU A 130 -2.66 2.33 2.52
C LEU A 130 -3.15 1.58 1.27
N GLN A 131 -3.89 0.48 1.46
CA GLN A 131 -4.46 -0.27 0.36
C GLN A 131 -5.56 0.54 -0.36
N ALA A 132 -6.48 1.14 0.41
CA ALA A 132 -7.58 1.94 -0.16
C ALA A 132 -7.08 3.10 -1.03
N THR A 133 -5.95 3.70 -0.65
CA THR A 133 -5.37 4.86 -1.35
C THR A 133 -4.12 4.51 -2.15
N ALA A 134 -3.96 3.25 -2.56
CA ALA A 134 -2.87 2.87 -3.45
C ALA A 134 -2.95 3.68 -4.75
N ARG A 135 -1.81 4.11 -5.30
CA ARG A 135 -1.81 4.88 -6.57
C ARG A 135 -2.42 4.08 -7.71
N ALA A 136 -2.03 2.81 -7.85
CA ALA A 136 -2.57 1.91 -8.85
C ALA A 136 -3.97 1.41 -8.43
N PRO A 137 -5.03 1.65 -9.22
CA PRO A 137 -6.41 1.27 -8.87
C PRO A 137 -6.57 -0.22 -8.54
N GLU A 138 -5.87 -1.10 -9.26
CA GLU A 138 -5.94 -2.56 -9.11
C GLU A 138 -5.40 -3.08 -7.78
N LEU A 139 -4.65 -2.27 -7.03
CA LEU A 139 -4.16 -2.60 -5.70
C LEU A 139 -5.14 -2.22 -4.58
N ARG A 140 -6.24 -1.53 -4.92
CA ARG A 140 -7.27 -1.09 -3.97
C ARG A 140 -8.30 -2.20 -3.75
N PHE A 141 -9.18 -1.99 -2.77
CA PHE A 141 -10.38 -2.83 -2.60
C PHE A 141 -11.24 -2.77 -3.86
N ALA A 142 -11.91 -3.87 -4.20
CA ALA A 142 -12.74 -3.90 -5.40
C ALA A 142 -14.01 -3.04 -5.23
N THR A 143 -14.49 -2.91 -4.00
CA THR A 143 -15.71 -2.14 -3.65
C THR A 143 -15.51 -1.30 -2.38
N ALA A 144 -16.34 -0.27 -2.21
CA ALA A 144 -16.37 0.52 -0.99
C ALA A 144 -16.83 -0.32 0.21
N THR A 145 -17.72 -1.29 0.00
CA THR A 145 -18.18 -2.20 1.06
C THR A 145 -17.04 -3.11 1.56
N GLU A 146 -16.21 -3.64 0.68
CA GLU A 146 -15.01 -4.39 1.07
C GLU A 146 -14.05 -3.54 1.90
N PHE A 147 -13.80 -2.30 1.47
CA PHE A 147 -13.00 -1.35 2.24
C PHE A 147 -13.60 -1.10 3.63
N ALA A 148 -14.91 -0.85 3.74
CA ALA A 148 -15.57 -0.58 5.01
C ALA A 148 -15.53 -1.78 5.96
N ALA A 149 -15.66 -3.00 5.43
CA ALA A 149 -15.53 -4.23 6.23
C ALA A 149 -14.11 -4.37 6.81
N ALA A 150 -13.08 -4.21 5.98
CA ALA A 150 -11.69 -4.26 6.41
C ALA A 150 -11.36 -3.17 7.44
N LEU A 151 -11.89 -1.96 7.24
CA LEU A 151 -11.75 -0.85 8.18
C LEU A 151 -12.40 -1.18 9.53
N SER A 152 -13.62 -1.72 9.53
CA SER A 152 -14.33 -2.08 10.78
C SER A 152 -13.52 -3.09 11.59
N GLU A 153 -13.01 -4.14 10.94
CA GLU A 153 -12.16 -5.14 11.59
C GLU A 153 -10.90 -4.48 12.18
N ALA A 154 -10.21 -3.63 11.40
CA ALA A 154 -9.01 -2.95 11.85
C ALA A 154 -9.24 -1.98 13.03
N LEU A 155 -10.41 -1.33 13.10
CA LEU A 155 -10.76 -0.40 14.19
C LEU A 155 -11.15 -1.12 15.49
N GLU A 156 -11.61 -2.37 15.41
CA GLU A 156 -11.96 -3.19 16.58
C GLU A 156 -10.76 -3.89 17.22
N GLN A 157 -9.64 -3.98 16.50
CA GLN A 157 -8.45 -4.63 17.01
C GLN A 157 -7.75 -3.79 18.10
N PRO A 158 -7.61 -4.31 19.33
CA PRO A 158 -6.86 -3.62 20.37
C PRO A 158 -5.38 -3.55 19.99
N VAL A 159 -4.74 -2.40 20.26
CA VAL A 159 -3.27 -2.26 20.15
C VAL A 159 -2.62 -3.22 21.13
N GLN A 160 -2.18 -4.38 20.63
CA GLN A 160 -1.46 -5.32 21.46
C GLN A 160 -0.08 -4.75 21.80
N PRO A 161 0.32 -4.68 23.08
CA PRO A 161 1.69 -4.33 23.43
C PRO A 161 2.62 -5.40 22.85
N ALA A 162 3.44 -5.02 21.87
CA ALA A 162 4.46 -5.91 21.35
C ALA A 162 5.42 -6.30 22.50
N PRO A 163 5.71 -7.60 22.72
CA PRO A 163 6.71 -7.98 23.69
C PRO A 163 8.05 -7.38 23.28
N ILE A 164 8.69 -6.64 24.21
CA ILE A 164 10.04 -6.12 24.00
C ILE A 164 10.94 -7.33 23.72
N PRO A 165 11.63 -7.41 22.57
CA PRO A 165 12.54 -8.50 22.29
C PRO A 165 13.72 -8.42 23.27
N VAL A 166 13.65 -9.19 24.35
CA VAL A 166 14.82 -9.44 25.18
C VAL A 166 15.71 -10.36 24.35
N ARG A 167 16.80 -9.82 23.81
CA ARG A 167 17.88 -10.67 23.32
C ARG A 167 18.36 -11.47 24.53
N SER A 168 17.96 -12.75 24.61
CA SER A 168 18.64 -13.67 25.52
C SER A 168 20.13 -13.56 25.21
N PRO A 169 20.99 -13.33 26.22
CA PRO A 169 22.43 -13.44 26.02
C PRO A 169 22.68 -14.75 25.27
N ALA A 170 23.45 -14.70 24.18
CA ALA A 170 23.90 -15.92 23.53
C ALA A 170 24.44 -16.85 24.63
N PRO A 171 24.17 -18.17 24.58
CA PRO A 171 24.74 -19.09 25.54
C PRO A 171 26.24 -18.80 25.61
N VAL A 172 26.73 -18.36 26.76
CA VAL A 172 28.17 -18.27 26.98
C VAL A 172 28.67 -19.68 26.73
N PRO A 173 29.59 -19.91 25.77
CA PRO A 173 30.11 -21.24 25.54
C PRO A 173 30.59 -21.79 26.88
N GLU A 174 29.95 -22.85 27.38
CA GLU A 174 30.47 -23.55 28.54
C GLU A 174 31.92 -23.90 28.24
N PRO A 175 32.87 -23.70 29.17
CA PRO A 175 34.23 -24.17 29.01
C PRO A 175 34.19 -25.69 28.82
N GLN A 176 34.15 -26.15 27.57
CA GLN A 176 34.25 -27.56 27.27
C GLN A 176 35.66 -27.98 27.67
N LEU A 177 35.76 -28.70 28.79
CA LEU A 177 36.96 -29.45 29.16
C LEU A 177 37.27 -30.35 27.95
N SER A 178 38.23 -29.91 27.16
CA SER A 178 38.60 -30.56 25.92
C SER A 178 39.30 -31.87 26.27
N VAL A 179 38.57 -32.98 26.24
CA VAL A 179 39.20 -34.29 26.14
C VAL A 179 39.85 -34.34 24.76
N PRO A 180 41.17 -34.53 24.63
CA PRO A 180 41.80 -34.57 23.31
C PRO A 180 41.21 -35.73 22.52
N ALA A 181 40.46 -35.40 21.46
CA ALA A 181 39.94 -36.36 20.52
C ALA A 181 41.12 -37.07 19.80
N PRO A 182 41.02 -38.38 19.51
CA PRO A 182 42.01 -39.05 18.70
C PRO A 182 42.14 -38.32 17.35
N ALA A 183 43.40 -38.11 16.92
CA ALA A 183 43.73 -37.29 15.77
C ALA A 183 42.91 -37.72 14.53
N PRO A 184 42.24 -36.79 13.82
CA PRO A 184 41.50 -37.13 12.62
C PRO A 184 42.47 -37.61 11.54
N VAL A 185 42.20 -38.79 10.99
CA VAL A 185 42.81 -39.25 9.74
C VAL A 185 42.44 -38.22 8.68
N VAL A 186 43.44 -37.47 8.21
CA VAL A 186 43.29 -36.47 7.14
C VAL A 186 42.82 -37.19 5.88
N GLN A 187 41.54 -37.06 5.54
CA GLN A 187 41.05 -37.46 4.22
C GLN A 187 41.52 -36.40 3.22
N PRO A 188 42.25 -36.78 2.14
CA PRO A 188 42.67 -35.81 1.14
C PRO A 188 41.43 -35.19 0.48
N PRO A 189 41.45 -33.87 0.19
CA PRO A 189 40.30 -33.19 -0.36
C PRO A 189 39.89 -33.81 -1.71
N PRO A 190 38.58 -33.93 -2.01
CA PRO A 190 38.14 -34.38 -3.31
C PRO A 190 38.65 -33.41 -4.38
N ARG A 191 39.50 -33.92 -5.27
CA ARG A 191 40.02 -33.14 -6.41
C ARG A 191 38.85 -32.75 -7.30
N ARG A 192 38.47 -31.47 -7.30
CA ARG A 192 37.49 -30.93 -8.25
C ARG A 192 38.03 -31.13 -9.67
N ARG A 193 37.45 -32.09 -10.40
CA ARG A 193 37.63 -32.18 -11.85
C ARG A 193 36.82 -31.03 -12.47
N PHE A 194 37.51 -30.09 -13.10
CA PHE A 194 36.87 -29.11 -13.97
C PHE A 194 36.44 -29.84 -15.25
N GLU A 195 35.16 -30.17 -15.36
CA GLU A 195 34.56 -30.62 -16.61
C GLU A 195 34.13 -29.38 -17.39
N ILE A 196 34.75 -29.14 -18.54
CA ILE A 196 34.34 -28.08 -19.46
C ILE A 196 33.06 -28.57 -20.15
N PRO A 197 31.92 -27.85 -20.08
CA PRO A 197 30.71 -28.26 -20.76
C PRO A 197 30.95 -28.27 -22.28
N GLU A 198 30.71 -29.43 -22.91
CA GLU A 198 30.96 -29.73 -24.34
C GLU A 198 30.30 -28.72 -25.31
N ALA A 199 29.29 -27.98 -24.84
CA ALA A 199 28.59 -26.91 -25.57
C ALA A 199 29.44 -25.62 -25.79
N ALA A 200 30.58 -25.46 -25.13
CA ALA A 200 31.43 -24.27 -25.27
C ALA A 200 32.41 -24.36 -26.46
N LEU A 201 32.65 -25.56 -26.99
CA LEU A 201 33.63 -25.79 -28.06
C LEU A 201 33.32 -25.09 -29.40
N PRO A 202 32.07 -25.09 -29.92
CA PRO A 202 31.78 -24.42 -31.20
C PRO A 202 31.88 -22.89 -31.09
N ILE A 203 31.60 -22.31 -29.92
CA ILE A 203 31.66 -20.86 -29.69
C ILE A 203 33.11 -20.38 -29.71
N VAL A 204 34.02 -21.07 -29.01
CA VAL A 204 35.44 -20.73 -29.00
C VAL A 204 36.05 -20.90 -30.40
N PHE A 205 35.66 -21.95 -31.13
CA PHE A 205 36.12 -22.17 -32.51
C PHE A 205 35.65 -21.05 -33.46
N LEU A 206 34.38 -20.63 -33.38
CA LEU A 206 33.87 -19.49 -34.16
C LEU A 206 34.61 -18.19 -33.84
N LEU A 207 34.90 -17.95 -32.56
CA LEU A 207 35.60 -16.73 -32.13
C LEU A 207 37.05 -16.68 -32.66
N LEU A 208 37.75 -17.83 -32.69
CA LEU A 208 39.09 -17.93 -33.26
C LEU A 208 39.10 -17.72 -34.79
N ILE A 209 38.11 -18.25 -35.51
CA ILE A 209 37.98 -18.01 -36.95
C ILE A 209 37.74 -16.52 -37.22
N ALA A 210 36.86 -15.88 -36.46
CA ALA A 210 36.57 -14.45 -36.61
C ALA A 210 37.82 -13.59 -36.36
N LEU A 211 38.61 -13.91 -35.31
CA LEU A 211 39.86 -13.22 -35.02
C LEU A 211 40.92 -13.43 -36.09
N ALA A 212 41.05 -14.64 -36.65
CA ALA A 212 41.98 -14.92 -37.73
C ALA A 212 41.60 -14.18 -39.02
N ALA A 213 40.31 -14.13 -39.36
CA ALA A 213 39.82 -13.38 -40.52
C ALA A 213 40.06 -11.87 -40.35
N ALA A 214 39.78 -11.31 -39.17
CA ALA A 214 40.06 -9.91 -38.87
C ALA A 214 41.55 -9.57 -38.95
N GLY A 215 42.43 -10.44 -38.44
CA GLY A 215 43.87 -10.29 -38.54
C GLY A 215 44.39 -10.37 -39.99
N PHE A 216 43.84 -11.28 -40.80
CA PHE A 216 44.20 -11.42 -42.21
C PHE A 216 43.80 -10.20 -43.05
N VAL A 217 42.62 -9.65 -42.80
CA VAL A 217 42.15 -8.40 -43.45
C VAL A 217 43.01 -7.20 -43.05
N ALA A 218 43.42 -7.10 -41.78
CA ALA A 218 44.30 -6.04 -41.30
C ALA A 218 45.71 -6.10 -41.94
N LEU A 219 46.24 -7.30 -42.19
CA LEU A 219 47.51 -7.50 -42.89
C LEU A 219 47.45 -7.11 -44.37
N PHE A 220 46.32 -7.37 -45.06
CA PHE A 220 46.13 -6.97 -46.45
C PHE A 220 45.93 -5.46 -46.64
N LEU A 221 45.34 -4.77 -45.66
CA LEU A 221 45.13 -3.32 -45.70
C LEU A 221 46.38 -2.50 -45.33
N SER A 222 47.37 -3.10 -44.64
CA SER A 222 48.61 -2.42 -44.22
C SER A 222 49.78 -2.61 -45.18
N GLY A 223 49.58 -3.31 -46.32
CA GLY A 223 50.62 -3.70 -47.27
C GLY A 223 50.48 -3.13 -48.70
N SER A 224 49.67 -2.09 -48.93
CA SER A 224 49.63 -1.33 -50.20
C SER A 224 50.01 0.13 -49.98
#